data_AF-A0A5P1E4Q1-F1
#
_entry.id   AF-A0A5P1E4Q1-F1
#
_cell.length_a   1.000
_cell.length_b   1.000
_cell.length_c   1.000
_cell.angle_alpha   90.00
_cell.angle_beta   90.00
_cell.angle_gamma   90.00
#
_symmetry.space_group_name_H-M   'P 1'
#
loop_
_entity.id
_entity.type
_entity.pdbx_description
1 polymer ?
#
loop_
_entity_poly.entity_id
_entity_poly.type
_entity_poly.pdbx_seq_one_letter_code
_entity_poly.pdbx_strand_id
1 'polypeptide(L)'
;MDLAEDALNWNSAVRNYWSLLSPLIFSDHPKRPGDEDPSPPFNMLRNVLDMNARLGGFYAALLNAGKSVWVINVVPTSGPNYVSLIIDMGFISARLKSIFIPET
;
A
#
# COMPACT_ATOMS: atom_id res chain seq x y z
N MET A 1 20.37 3.16 6.10
CA MET A 1 19.16 2.52 6.65
C MET A 1 19.40 1.03 6.59
N ASP A 2 19.27 0.34 7.72
CA ASP A 2 19.44 -1.11 7.79
C ASP A 2 18.14 -1.83 7.35
N LEU A 3 18.27 -2.93 6.60
CA LEU A 3 17.14 -3.74 6.13
C LEU A 3 16.35 -4.33 7.31
N ALA A 4 17.05 -4.72 8.38
CA ALA A 4 16.41 -5.29 9.56
C ALA A 4 15.57 -4.25 10.30
N GLU A 5 16.10 -3.02 10.43
CA GLU A 5 15.37 -1.89 11.03
C GLU A 5 14.13 -1.52 10.19
N ASP A 6 14.27 -1.42 8.86
CA ASP A 6 13.14 -1.13 7.96
C ASP A 6 12.03 -2.18 8.09
N ALA A 7 12.40 -3.46 8.10
CA ALA A 7 11.45 -4.57 8.26
C ALA A 7 10.71 -4.51 9.61
N LEU A 8 11.41 -4.25 10.72
CA LEU A 8 10.79 -4.14 12.04
C LEU A 8 9.78 -2.98 12.11
N ASN A 9 10.15 -1.84 11.54
CA ASN A 9 9.29 -0.66 11.48
C ASN A 9 8.01 -0.93 10.69
N TRP A 10 8.12 -1.50 9.48
CA TRP A 10 6.95 -1.75 8.63
C TRP A 10 6.05 -2.87 9.15
N ASN A 11 6.62 -3.94 9.73
CA ASN A 11 5.83 -4.99 10.38
C ASN A 11 5.00 -4.41 11.54
N SER A 12 5.60 -3.53 12.34
CA SER A 12 4.91 -2.85 13.43
C SER A 12 3.81 -1.92 12.92
N ALA A 13 4.09 -1.14 11.87
CA ALA A 13 3.12 -0.24 11.27
C ALA A 13 1.91 -0.99 10.68
N VAL A 14 2.12 -2.03 9.88
CA VAL A 14 1.03 -2.85 9.32
C VAL A 14 0.20 -3.47 10.43
N ARG A 15 0.83 -4.01 11.48
CA ARG A 15 0.12 -4.58 12.62
C ARG A 15 -0.77 -3.56 13.34
N ASN A 16 -0.28 -2.35 13.56
CA ASN A 16 -0.96 -1.34 14.38
C ASN A 16 -2.05 -0.59 13.62
N TYR A 17 -1.86 -0.32 12.33
CA TYR A 17 -2.72 0.59 11.58
C TYR A 17 -3.64 -0.10 10.58
N TRP A 18 -3.36 -1.32 10.12
CA TRP A 18 -4.14 -1.96 9.07
C TRP A 18 -5.63 -2.14 9.43
N SER A 19 -5.93 -2.47 10.69
CA SER A 19 -7.30 -2.63 11.17
C SER A 19 -8.10 -1.32 11.18
N LEU A 20 -7.42 -0.16 11.22
CA LEU A 20 -8.07 1.15 11.20
C LEU A 20 -8.59 1.53 9.81
N LEU A 21 -8.18 0.81 8.76
CA LEU A 21 -8.59 1.06 7.39
C LEU A 21 -9.93 0.38 7.02
N SER A 22 -10.65 -0.16 8.01
CA SER A 22 -11.99 -0.76 7.93
C SER A 22 -13.11 0.31 7.68
N PRO A 23 -14.38 -0.02 7.32
CA PRO A 23 -15.26 0.70 6.36
C PRO A 23 -15.84 2.05 6.79
N LEU A 24 -15.25 2.76 7.74
CA LEU A 24 -15.71 4.10 8.09
C LEU A 24 -15.55 5.10 6.93
N ILE A 25 -14.76 4.76 5.91
CA ILE A 25 -14.53 5.63 4.73
C ILE A 25 -15.70 5.59 3.72
N PHE A 26 -16.63 4.62 3.83
CA PHE A 26 -17.76 4.47 2.90
C PHE A 26 -19.14 4.61 3.55
N SER A 27 -19.21 4.85 4.87
CA SER A 27 -20.48 4.81 5.61
C SER A 27 -21.37 6.04 5.42
N ASP A 28 -20.79 7.18 5.01
CA ASP A 28 -21.48 8.47 5.12
C ASP A 28 -22.10 8.95 3.80
N HIS A 29 -21.93 8.19 2.71
CA HIS A 29 -22.62 8.50 1.46
C HIS A 29 -24.12 8.17 1.61
N PRO A 30 -25.04 9.11 1.32
CA PRO A 30 -26.47 8.85 1.45
C PRO A 30 -26.87 7.61 0.65
N LYS A 31 -27.46 6.63 1.34
CA LYS A 31 -27.98 5.41 0.72
C LYS A 31 -29.06 5.79 -0.30
N ARG A 32 -29.02 5.17 -1.48
CA ARG A 32 -30.03 5.39 -2.52
C ARG A 32 -31.40 5.01 -1.96
N PRO A 33 -32.44 5.86 -2.03
CA PRO A 33 -33.75 5.50 -1.51
C PRO A 33 -34.34 4.36 -2.34
N GLY A 34 -34.60 3.19 -1.75
CA GLY A 34 -35.46 2.16 -2.34
C GLY A 34 -34.92 0.74 -2.43
N ASP A 35 -33.66 0.47 -2.15
CA ASP A 35 -33.10 -0.89 -2.15
C ASP A 35 -32.77 -1.28 -0.70
N GLU A 36 -33.28 -2.43 -0.21
CA GLU A 36 -32.83 -3.02 1.07
C GLU A 36 -31.30 -3.03 1.08
N ASP A 37 -30.67 -2.48 2.14
CA ASP A 37 -29.21 -2.38 2.16
C ASP A 37 -28.61 -3.78 2.03
N PRO A 38 -27.91 -4.11 0.92
CA PRO A 38 -27.08 -5.29 0.92
C PRO A 38 -26.10 -5.14 2.08
N SER A 39 -25.84 -6.24 2.81
CA SER A 39 -24.77 -6.24 3.81
C SER A 39 -23.54 -5.59 3.15
N PRO A 40 -22.92 -4.57 3.78
CA PRO A 40 -21.86 -3.82 3.14
C PRO A 40 -20.84 -4.85 2.62
N PRO A 41 -20.48 -4.80 1.33
CA PRO A 41 -19.49 -5.72 0.82
C PRO A 41 -18.29 -5.61 1.76
N PHE A 42 -17.73 -6.75 2.20
CA PHE A 42 -16.50 -6.74 2.99
C PHE A 42 -15.54 -5.79 2.27
N ASN A 43 -15.29 -4.65 2.89
CA ASN A 43 -14.56 -3.53 2.31
C ASN A 43 -13.08 -3.89 2.37
N MET A 44 -12.71 -4.87 1.56
CA MET A 44 -11.36 -5.34 1.47
C MET A 44 -10.58 -4.28 0.74
N LEU A 45 -9.58 -3.67 1.39
CA LEU A 45 -8.58 -2.89 0.66
C LEU A 45 -7.98 -3.76 -0.43
N ARG A 46 -7.88 -3.23 -1.65
CA ARG A 46 -7.36 -3.96 -2.81
C ARG A 46 -6.14 -3.31 -3.42
N ASN A 47 -6.05 -1.98 -3.34
CA ASN A 47 -4.98 -1.21 -3.95
C ASN A 47 -4.32 -0.35 -2.87
N VAL A 48 -3.00 -0.36 -2.84
CA VAL A 48 -2.16 0.43 -1.94
C VAL A 48 -1.13 1.14 -2.80
N LEU A 49 -0.93 2.43 -2.56
CA LEU A 49 0.12 3.21 -3.20
C LEU A 49 1.17 3.55 -2.15
N ASP A 50 2.35 2.95 -2.27
CA ASP A 50 3.48 3.25 -1.42
C ASP A 50 4.28 4.41 -2.03
N MET A 51 4.06 5.62 -1.51
CA MET A 51 4.60 6.85 -2.08
C MET A 51 6.10 7.05 -1.86
N ASN A 52 6.72 6.28 -0.97
CA ASN A 52 8.16 6.35 -0.72
C ASN A 52 8.67 4.96 -0.35
N ALA A 53 8.70 4.09 -1.36
CA ALA A 53 8.89 2.66 -1.16
C ALA A 53 10.23 2.28 -0.53
N ARG A 54 11.24 3.17 -0.56
CA ARG A 54 12.58 2.91 -0.01
C ARG A 54 13.08 1.52 -0.41
N LEU A 55 13.24 0.60 0.53
CA LEU A 55 13.75 -0.76 0.30
C LEU A 55 12.64 -1.79 -0.01
N GLY A 56 11.39 -1.34 -0.13
CA GLY A 56 10.20 -2.17 -0.34
C GLY A 56 9.67 -2.85 0.93
N GLY A 57 10.13 -2.43 2.11
CA GLY A 57 9.77 -3.06 3.39
C GLY A 57 8.27 -3.03 3.71
N PHE A 58 7.53 -2.02 3.22
CA PHE A 58 6.08 -1.97 3.40
C PHE A 58 5.36 -3.09 2.65
N TYR A 59 5.72 -3.34 1.39
CA TYR A 59 5.17 -4.45 0.62
C TYR A 59 5.52 -5.81 1.26
N ALA A 60 6.77 -5.98 1.70
CA ALA A 60 7.20 -7.18 2.41
C ALA A 60 6.38 -7.42 3.69
N ALA A 61 6.13 -6.36 4.48
CA ALA A 61 5.33 -6.45 5.69
C ALA A 61 3.86 -6.83 5.40
N LEU A 62 3.28 -6.29 4.32
CA LEU A 62 1.92 -6.65 3.88
C LEU A 62 1.81 -8.11 3.45
N LEU A 63 2.80 -8.61 2.70
CA LEU A 63 2.90 -10.02 2.32
C LEU A 63 3.02 -10.92 3.56
N ASN A 64 3.93 -10.59 4.48
CA ASN A 64 4.13 -11.34 5.72
C ASN A 64 2.87 -11.35 6.61
N ALA A 65 2.09 -10.27 6.60
CA ALA A 65 0.82 -10.17 7.31
C ALA A 65 -0.36 -10.81 6.57
N GLY A 66 -0.13 -11.47 5.43
CA GLY A 66 -1.14 -12.17 4.63
C GLY A 66 -2.17 -11.24 3.99
N LYS A 67 -1.80 -9.99 3.70
CA LYS A 67 -2.72 -9.01 3.09
C LYS A 67 -2.74 -9.18 1.57
N SER A 68 -3.88 -9.60 1.04
CA SER A 68 -4.10 -9.73 -0.40
C SER A 68 -4.39 -8.38 -1.05
N VAL A 69 -3.34 -7.57 -1.26
CA VAL A 69 -3.43 -6.25 -1.88
C VAL A 69 -2.44 -6.07 -3.03
N TRP A 70 -2.79 -5.20 -3.97
CA TRP A 70 -1.96 -4.75 -5.06
C TRP A 70 -1.25 -3.49 -4.60
N VAL A 71 0.07 -3.51 -4.57
CA VAL A 71 0.86 -2.37 -4.09
C VAL A 71 1.63 -1.78 -5.24
N ILE A 72 1.43 -0.49 -5.51
CA ILE A 72 2.22 0.27 -6.47
C ILE A 72 3.28 1.03 -5.68
N ASN A 73 4.55 0.74 -5.96
CA ASN A 73 5.69 1.39 -5.31
C ASN A 73 6.11 2.64 -6.10
N VAL A 74 6.30 3.74 -5.40
CA VAL A 74 6.83 4.99 -5.91
C VAL A 74 8.16 5.27 -5.23
N VAL A 75 9.19 5.57 -6.04
CA VAL A 75 10.52 5.95 -5.57
C VAL A 75 10.77 7.39 -6.00
N PRO A 76 10.97 8.35 -5.06
CA PRO A 76 11.26 9.73 -5.40
C PRO A 76 12.57 9.87 -6.18
N THR A 77 12.63 10.82 -7.11
CA THR A 77 13.84 11.11 -7.90
C THR A 77 14.87 11.97 -7.16
N SER A 78 14.45 12.68 -6.11
CA SER A 78 15.29 13.56 -5.29
C SER A 78 16.13 12.84 -4.22
N GLY A 79 16.11 11.50 -4.20
CA GLY A 79 16.83 10.68 -3.22
C GLY A 79 17.55 9.46 -3.82
N PRO A 80 18.09 8.56 -2.97
CA PRO A 80 18.74 7.36 -3.44
C PRO A 80 17.79 6.48 -4.26
N ASN A 81 18.27 5.97 -5.39
CA ASN A 81 17.48 5.15 -6.30
C ASN A 81 17.45 3.69 -5.82
N TYR A 82 16.32 3.27 -5.27
CA TYR A 82 16.09 1.90 -4.81
C TYR A 82 15.29 1.03 -5.79
N VAL A 83 14.99 1.54 -7.00
CA VAL A 83 14.15 0.85 -7.98
C VAL A 83 14.73 -0.53 -8.35
N SER A 84 16.04 -0.61 -8.59
CA SER A 84 16.69 -1.89 -8.93
C SER A 84 16.54 -2.91 -7.81
N LEU A 85 16.75 -2.51 -6.56
CA LEU A 85 16.62 -3.39 -5.41
C LEU A 85 15.18 -3.91 -5.25
N ILE A 86 14.18 -3.03 -5.38
CA ILE A 86 12.75 -3.40 -5.31
C ILE A 86 12.40 -4.42 -6.40
N ILE A 87 12.94 -4.25 -7.61
CA ILE A 87 12.74 -5.17 -8.73
C ILE A 87 13.39 -6.52 -8.45
N ASP A 88 14.64 -6.53 -7.99
CA ASP A 88 15.39 -7.76 -7.69
C ASP A 88 14.71 -8.60 -6.59
N MET A 89 14.03 -7.94 -5.65
CA MET A 89 13.25 -8.59 -4.57
C MET A 89 11.86 -9.08 -5.03
N GLY A 90 11.49 -8.84 -6.29
CA GLY A 90 10.19 -9.24 -6.84
C GLY A 90 9.02 -8.39 -6.36
N PHE A 91 9.27 -7.22 -5.77
CA PHE A 91 8.24 -6.31 -5.24
C PHE A 91 7.70 -5.38 -6.33
N ILE A 92 7.30 -5.99 -7.44
CA ILE A 92 6.89 -5.31 -8.67
C ILE A 92 5.36 -5.27 -8.74
N SER A 93 4.81 -4.07 -8.91
CA SER A 93 3.42 -3.90 -9.36
C SER A 93 3.36 -3.97 -10.87
N ALA A 94 2.33 -4.59 -11.44
CA ALA A 94 2.21 -4.79 -12.89
C ALA A 94 2.43 -3.48 -13.67
N ARG A 95 3.55 -3.45 -14.41
CA ARG A 95 3.94 -2.48 -15.44
C ARG A 95 3.96 -1.00 -14.99
N LEU A 96 5.00 -0.63 -14.26
CA LEU A 96 5.48 0.75 -14.21
C LEU A 96 5.87 1.23 -15.63
N LYS A 97 5.05 2.08 -16.25
CA LYS A 97 5.62 3.30 -16.84
C LYS A 97 5.91 4.19 -15.64
N SER A 98 7.16 4.62 -15.48
CA SER A 98 7.52 5.59 -14.44
C SER A 98 6.52 6.75 -14.53
N ILE A 99 5.67 6.91 -13.51
CA ILE A 99 4.96 8.17 -13.32
C ILE A 99 6.02 9.12 -12.81
N PHE A 100 6.63 9.85 -13.74
CA PHE A 100 7.46 10.99 -13.43
C PHE A 100 6.52 12.06 -12.86
N ILE A 101 6.62 12.34 -11.57
CA ILE A 101 5.99 13.51 -10.97
C ILE A 101 7.07 14.60 -10.99
N PRO A 102 7.01 15.57 -11.92
CA PRO A 102 7.96 16.68 -11.91
C PRO A 102 7.75 17.51 -10.63
N GLU A 103 8.84 17.87 -9.97
CA GLU A 103 8.82 18.93 -8.96
C GLU A 103 8.50 20.26 -9.66
N THR A 104 7.56 21.02 -9.10
CA THR A 104 7.25 22.42 -9.48
C THR A 104 8.29 23.37 -8.93
#